data_AF-A0A7S1RNB2-F1
#
_entry.id   AF-A0A7S1RNB2-F1
#
_cell.length_a   1.000
_cell.length_b   1.000
_cell.length_c   1.000
_cell.angle_alpha   90.00
_cell.angle_beta   90.00
_cell.angle_gamma   90.00
#
_symmetry.space_group_name_H-M   'P 1'
#
loop_
_entity.id
_entity.type
_entity.pdbx_description
1 polymer ?
#
loop_
_entity_poly.entity_id
_entity_poly.type
_entity_poly.pdbx_seq_one_letter_code
_entity_poly.pdbx_strand_id
1 'polypeptide(L)'
;VLRGAYGLFHTRRVRAVTMELHRHLLQDMGVDPWEPLELLLKADFKVSLLPWYFTEDDTKDYGVTSAQGFRALADELEAREGPNFQVIATLPSRWWKTT
;
A
#
# COMPACT_ATOMS: atom_id res chain seq x y z
N VAL A 1 0.33 13.27 7.73
CA VAL A 1 0.26 12.87 6.30
C VAL A 1 -0.97 12.01 6.00
N LEU A 2 -1.12 10.81 6.57
CA LEU A 2 -2.25 9.90 6.29
C LEU A 2 -3.65 10.51 6.48
N ARG A 3 -3.89 11.26 7.57
CA ARG A 3 -5.18 11.97 7.78
C ARG A 3 -5.44 13.07 6.73
N GLY A 4 -4.39 13.75 6.27
CA GLY A 4 -4.49 14.77 5.22
C GLY A 4 -4.77 14.14 3.85
N ALA A 5 -4.08 13.05 3.52
CA ALA A 5 -4.36 12.24 2.34
C ALA A 5 -5.82 11.76 2.35
N TYR A 6 -6.29 11.20 3.48
CA TYR A 6 -7.67 10.76 3.66
C TYR A 6 -8.71 11.85 3.36
N GLY A 7 -8.49 13.08 3.83
CA GLY A 7 -9.35 14.22 3.50
C GLY A 7 -9.35 14.54 1.99
N LEU A 8 -8.20 14.48 1.33
CA LEU A 8 -8.09 14.73 -0.11
C LEU A 8 -8.80 13.67 -0.95
N PHE A 9 -8.74 12.39 -0.54
CA PHE A 9 -9.49 11.30 -1.17
C PHE A 9 -11.01 11.51 -1.06
N HIS A 10 -11.51 11.88 0.12
CA HIS A 10 -12.95 12.10 0.33
C HIS A 10 -13.51 13.27 -0.47
N THR A 11 -12.69 14.27 -0.78
CA THR A 11 -13.06 15.37 -1.69
C THR A 11 -13.00 14.99 -3.18
N ARG A 12 -12.74 13.71 -3.51
CA ARG A 12 -12.58 13.16 -4.87
C ARG A 12 -11.47 13.82 -5.70
N ARG A 13 -10.51 14.49 -5.06
CA ARG A 13 -9.38 15.15 -5.74
C ARG A 13 -8.19 14.23 -5.95
N VAL A 14 -8.11 13.13 -5.20
CA VAL A 14 -7.04 12.13 -5.27
C VAL A 14 -7.69 10.74 -5.33
N ARG A 15 -7.22 9.88 -6.25
CA ARG A 15 -7.78 8.54 -6.50
C ARG A 15 -6.92 7.39 -5.95
N ALA A 16 -5.63 7.64 -5.79
CA ALA A 16 -4.65 6.71 -5.26
C ALA A 16 -3.54 7.47 -4.53
N VAL A 17 -2.86 6.81 -3.60
CA VAL A 17 -1.64 7.30 -2.96
C VAL A 17 -0.61 6.20 -3.08
N THR A 18 0.54 6.57 -3.64
CA THR A 18 1.73 5.73 -3.69
C THR A 18 2.61 6.09 -2.52
N MET A 19 3.11 5.07 -1.84
CA MET A 19 4.06 5.17 -0.75
C MET A 19 5.25 4.28 -1.05
N GLU A 20 6.44 4.77 -0.80
CA GLU A 20 7.64 3.93 -0.80
C GLU A 20 7.82 3.33 0.59
N LEU A 21 8.04 2.01 0.65
CA LEU A 21 8.19 1.30 1.90
C LEU A 21 9.62 0.76 2.03
N HIS A 22 10.46 1.48 2.76
CA HIS A 22 11.82 1.06 3.06
C HIS A 22 11.83 0.12 4.29
N ARG A 23 11.55 -1.17 4.08
CA ARG A 23 11.44 -2.17 5.16
C ARG A 23 12.67 -2.20 6.09
N HIS A 24 13.87 -2.17 5.51
CA HIS A 24 15.13 -2.21 6.26
C HIS A 24 15.27 -1.00 7.22
N LEU A 25 14.95 0.21 6.75
CA LEU A 25 15.00 1.41 7.60
C LEU A 25 13.99 1.33 8.75
N LEU A 26 12.79 0.81 8.50
CA LEU A 26 11.77 0.64 9.54
C LEU A 26 12.21 -0.39 10.58
N GLN A 27 12.81 -1.50 10.13
CA GLN A 27 13.37 -2.52 11.02
C GLN A 27 14.51 -1.97 11.88
N ASP A 28 15.42 -1.18 11.31
CA ASP A 28 16.52 -0.54 12.05
C ASP A 28 16.00 0.42 13.14
N MET A 29 14.83 1.02 12.92
CA MET A 29 14.14 1.87 13.88
C MET A 29 13.26 1.10 14.88
N GLY A 30 13.19 -0.23 14.79
CA GLY A 30 12.32 -1.06 15.62
C GLY A 30 10.83 -0.86 15.33
N VAL A 31 10.48 -0.36 14.14
CA VAL A 31 9.10 -0.13 13.70
C VAL A 31 8.64 -1.28 12.82
N ASP A 32 7.47 -1.86 13.12
CA ASP A 32 6.91 -2.91 12.25
C ASP A 32 6.38 -2.26 10.96
N PRO A 33 6.91 -2.62 9.77
CA PRO A 33 6.43 -2.10 8.49
C PRO A 33 4.95 -2.40 8.20
N TRP A 34 4.33 -3.32 8.94
CA TRP A 34 2.91 -3.61 8.84
C TRP A 34 2.01 -2.52 9.44
N GLU A 35 2.42 -1.85 10.53
CA GLU A 35 1.60 -0.87 11.25
C GLU A 35 0.98 0.22 10.35
N PRO A 36 1.73 0.93 9.48
CA PRO A 36 1.14 1.93 8.60
C PRO A 36 0.16 1.34 7.58
N LEU A 37 0.36 0.09 7.15
CA LEU A 37 -0.53 -0.59 6.21
C LEU A 37 -1.84 -1.01 6.86
N GLU A 38 -1.79 -1.44 8.12
CA GLU A 38 -2.97 -1.78 8.90
C GLU A 38 -3.90 -0.56 9.06
N LEU A 39 -3.33 0.63 9.29
CA LEU A 39 -4.09 1.87 9.37
C LEU A 39 -4.81 2.21 8.05
N LEU A 40 -4.17 1.94 6.91
CA LEU A 40 -4.77 2.13 5.59
C LEU A 40 -5.92 1.14 5.37
N LEU A 41 -5.74 -0.13 5.71
CA LEU A 41 -6.78 -1.16 5.61
C LEU A 41 -7.99 -0.82 6.49
N LYS A 42 -7.77 -0.36 7.74
CA LYS A 42 -8.83 0.11 8.64
C LYS A 42 -9.57 1.34 8.13
N ALA A 43 -8.93 2.12 7.25
CA ALA A 43 -9.52 3.27 6.58
C ALA A 43 -10.16 2.91 5.22
N ASP A 44 -10.48 1.63 5.01
CA ASP A 44 -11.12 1.07 3.79
C ASP A 44 -10.24 1.12 2.53
N PHE A 45 -8.92 1.35 2.63
CA PHE A 45 -8.06 1.28 1.45
C PHE A 45 -7.79 -0.18 1.05
N LYS A 46 -7.78 -0.44 -0.26
CA LYS A 46 -7.07 -1.59 -0.82
C LYS A 46 -5.58 -1.26 -0.85
N VAL A 47 -4.77 -2.09 -0.22
CA VAL A 47 -3.32 -1.97 -0.19
C VAL A 47 -2.72 -3.03 -1.11
N SER A 48 -1.78 -2.63 -1.96
CA SER A 48 -1.03 -3.54 -2.85
C SER A 48 0.46 -3.27 -2.74
N LEU A 49 1.27 -4.33 -2.78
CA LEU A 49 2.74 -4.24 -2.72
C LEU A 49 3.33 -4.67 -4.07
N LEU A 50 3.97 -3.76 -4.79
CA LEU A 50 4.37 -3.96 -6.18
C LEU A 50 5.86 -3.67 -6.38
N PRO A 51 6.51 -4.28 -7.38
CA PRO A 51 7.81 -3.80 -7.87
C PRO A 51 7.71 -2.34 -8.37
N TRP A 52 8.81 -1.59 -8.31
CA TRP A 52 8.79 -0.14 -8.62
C TRP A 52 8.40 0.21 -10.06
N TYR A 53 8.56 -0.71 -11.00
CA TYR A 53 8.25 -0.50 -12.42
C TYR A 53 6.81 -0.89 -12.80
N PHE A 54 6.03 -1.41 -11.84
CA PHE A 54 4.62 -1.76 -12.01
C PHE A 54 3.71 -0.54 -11.81
N THR A 55 2.50 -0.60 -12.38
CA THR A 55 1.48 0.45 -12.29
C THR A 55 0.25 0.02 -11.49
N GLU A 56 -0.72 0.92 -11.27
CA GLU A 56 -1.97 0.60 -10.55
C GLU A 56 -2.78 -0.53 -11.21
N ASP A 57 -2.72 -0.66 -12.54
CA ASP A 57 -3.45 -1.68 -13.29
C ASP A 57 -2.96 -3.11 -13.00
N ASP A 58 -1.74 -3.23 -12.47
CA ASP A 58 -1.10 -4.51 -12.16
C ASP A 58 -1.41 -5.02 -10.74
N THR A 59 -2.25 -4.31 -9.97
CA THR A 59 -2.55 -4.57 -8.54
C THR A 59 -3.39 -5.81 -8.23
N LYS A 60 -3.72 -6.66 -9.21
CA LYS A 60 -4.65 -7.79 -8.97
C LYS A 60 -4.03 -8.91 -8.14
N ASP A 61 -2.77 -9.23 -8.38
CA ASP A 61 -2.10 -10.38 -7.75
C ASP A 61 -1.28 -9.98 -6.50
N TYR A 62 -1.25 -8.69 -6.19
CA TYR A 62 -0.35 -8.10 -5.18
C TYR A 62 -1.10 -7.49 -3.98
N GLY A 63 -2.37 -7.86 -3.80
CA GLY A 63 -3.23 -7.36 -2.74
C GLY A 63 -2.82 -7.88 -1.37
N VAL A 64 -2.74 -6.98 -0.38
CA VAL A 64 -2.34 -7.30 0.98
C VAL A 64 -3.49 -7.00 1.94
N THR A 65 -3.91 -7.98 2.73
CA THR A 65 -5.03 -7.85 3.69
C THR A 65 -4.69 -8.28 5.11
N SER A 66 -3.50 -8.84 5.34
CA SER A 66 -3.06 -9.31 6.66
C SER A 66 -1.54 -9.15 6.83
N ALA A 67 -1.09 -9.11 8.08
CA ALA A 67 0.34 -9.03 8.41
C ALA A 67 1.12 -10.23 7.86
N GLN A 68 0.53 -11.42 7.89
CA GLN A 68 1.14 -12.63 7.35
C GLN A 68 1.23 -12.55 5.82
N GLY A 69 0.16 -12.12 5.15
CA GLY A 69 0.15 -11.93 3.70
C GLY A 69 1.15 -10.88 3.24
N PHE A 70 1.29 -9.80 4.01
CA PHE A 70 2.32 -8.78 3.77
C PHE A 70 3.73 -9.37 3.83
N ARG A 71 4.07 -10.08 4.93
CA ARG A 71 5.40 -10.66 5.10
C ARG A 71 5.71 -11.65 3.98
N ALA A 72 4.79 -12.56 3.68
CA ALA A 72 4.97 -13.55 2.62
C ALA A 72 5.20 -12.90 1.24
N LEU A 73 4.39 -11.92 0.86
CA LEU A 73 4.52 -11.24 -0.42
C LEU A 73 5.79 -10.39 -0.49
N ALA A 74 6.13 -9.69 0.60
CA ALA A 74 7.32 -8.88 0.65
C ALA A 74 8.59 -9.72 0.55
N ASP A 75 8.64 -10.87 1.22
CA ASP A 75 9.78 -11.79 1.15
C ASP A 75 9.88 -12.46 -0.23
N GLU A 76 8.76 -12.82 -0.86
CA GLU A 76 8.73 -13.31 -2.25
C GLU A 76 9.29 -12.26 -3.23
N LEU A 77 8.79 -11.03 -3.13
CA LEU A 77 9.22 -9.93 -4.00
C LEU A 77 10.69 -9.59 -3.77
N GLU A 78 11.17 -9.60 -2.53
CA GLU A 78 12.55 -9.30 -2.20
C GLU A 78 13.52 -10.34 -2.78
N ALA A 79 13.14 -11.62 -2.71
CA ALA A 79 13.91 -12.69 -3.31
C ALA A 79 13.97 -12.60 -4.84
N ARG A 80 12.93 -12.06 -5.49
CA ARG A 80 12.83 -12.00 -6.95
C ARG A 80 13.38 -10.71 -7.55
N GLU A 81 13.12 -9.57 -6.91
CA GLU A 81 13.32 -8.22 -7.47
C GLU A 81 14.32 -7.37 -6.67
N GLY A 82 14.77 -7.83 -5.49
CA GLY A 82 15.53 -7.03 -4.53
C GLY A 82 14.66 -6.14 -3.64
N PRO A 83 15.22 -5.31 -2.74
CA PRO A 83 14.49 -4.66 -1.65
C PRO A 83 13.59 -3.47 -2.06
N ASN A 84 13.36 -3.25 -3.36
CA ASN A 84 12.73 -2.05 -3.89
C ASN A 84 11.27 -2.32 -4.27
N PHE A 85 10.36 -1.95 -3.37
CA PHE A 85 8.92 -2.08 -3.57
C PHE A 85 8.20 -0.75 -3.32
N GLN A 86 7.10 -0.58 -4.01
CA GLN A 86 6.12 0.47 -3.72
C GLN A 86 4.86 -0.15 -3.14
N VAL A 87 4.25 0.60 -2.24
CA VAL A 87 2.91 0.35 -1.73
C VAL A 87 1.96 1.29 -2.45
N ILE A 88 0.97 0.73 -3.13
CA ILE A 88 -0.13 1.50 -3.71
C ILE A 88 -1.36 1.27 -2.84
N ALA A 89 -1.92 2.35 -2.32
CA ALA A 89 -3.17 2.35 -1.56
C ALA A 89 -4.27 3.10 -2.33
N THR A 90 -5.37 2.41 -2.60
CA THR A 90 -6.52 2.95 -3.34
C THR A 90 -7.81 2.80 -2.53
N LEU A 91 -8.77 3.71 -2.65
CA LEU A 91 -10.10 3.44 -2.12
C LEU A 91 -10.88 2.52 -3.08
N PRO A 92 -11.93 1.83 -2.62
CA PRO A 92 -12.78 1.06 -3.53
C PRO A 92 -13.55 1.97 -4.49
N SER A 93 -13.75 1.52 -5.74
CA SER A 93 -14.40 2.33 -6.77
C SER A 93 -15.82 2.83 -6.46
N ARG A 94 -16.53 2.17 -5.52
CA ARG A 94 -17.83 2.61 -5.00
C ARG A 94 -17.80 4.01 -4.38
N TRP A 95 -16.64 4.47 -3.91
CA TRP A 95 -16.47 5.78 -3.29
C TRP A 95 -16.37 6.95 -4.30
N TRP A 96 -16.15 6.65 -5.59
CA TRP A 96 -16.02 7.68 -6.63
C TRP A 96 -16.83 7.44 -7.90
N LYS A 97 -17.42 6.24 -8.12
CA LYS A 97 -18.31 5.94 -9.26
C LYS A 97 -19.77 6.41 -9.09
N THR A 98 -20.00 7.48 -8.34
CA THR A 98 -21.31 8.18 -8.36
C THR A 98 -21.21 9.36 -9.31
N THR A 99 -21.49 9.08 -10.59
CA THR A 99 -21.82 10.06 -11.64
C THR A 99 -22.87 9.43 -12.53
#